data_AF-A0A9E0LHK6-F1
#
_entry.id   AF-A0A9E0LHK6-F1
#
_cell.length_a   1.000
_cell.length_b   1.000
_cell.length_c   1.000
_cell.angle_alpha   90.00
_cell.angle_beta   90.00
_cell.angle_gamma   90.00
#
_symmetry.space_group_name_H-M   'P 1'
#
loop_
_entity.id
_entity.type
_entity.pdbx_description
1 polymer ?
#
loop_
_entity_poly.entity_id
_entity_poly.type
_entity_poly.pdbx_seq_one_letter_code
_entity_poly.pdbx_strand_id
1 'polypeptide(L)'
;MTDRSMNPSEKANEPIFIWVQYKEEEINNGYWQVYKELQLPHRLFSMFALSFSVAMGYVLLSPESPVSSANTFSELMQAQYLPGILIAGVGIPGTCMAMVFLLLRHLSEGCFRKRPNFHFPMMYVLYPTGIQVQFATGTGMIDWRQFSLVLETRESFCLASNVNDVFVLPKRCFASAQEVDAVREILTASSRNFKKIGRDFNGADITYEKKAISSVMIDGEQYPIPDMEPPGSTIETAILPTPLVIEGRPSPSNIRSNSNDNNSIDSSSASAEIEKLSYPVSQSFESSLKTGLEVEVLYLSGEIGQAENIYFFRKRLVLLGIIYITLALLMPINFLALGYVWNLPQATEVVLDLYQHFVLLLVPIYIGHSVSIYWNIMQRTKVNDAAAQVFVFQLTEEGCGVRAGERYVVLAWWHFEECWETDEQLMLLLGSRGRTMFVIPKRVFLDRLGLAYATNLLQRKIKRYKVLA
;
A
#
# COMPACT_ATOMS: atom_id res chain seq x y z
N MET A 1 47.07 14.67 -12.57
CA MET A 1 46.07 13.92 -11.79
C MET A 1 45.59 14.84 -10.68
N THR A 2 44.49 15.54 -10.91
CA THR A 2 43.88 16.46 -9.96
C THR A 2 42.54 15.86 -9.57
N ASP A 3 42.45 15.39 -8.33
CA ASP A 3 41.19 15.07 -7.66
C ASP A 3 40.30 16.30 -7.68
N ARG A 4 39.25 16.27 -8.52
CA ARG A 4 38.13 17.19 -8.39
C ARG A 4 37.35 16.76 -7.17
N SER A 5 37.57 17.44 -6.05
CA SER A 5 36.65 17.39 -4.92
C SER A 5 35.27 17.88 -5.42
N MET A 6 34.36 16.95 -5.70
CA MET A 6 32.96 17.25 -5.96
C MET A 6 32.39 18.10 -4.82
N ASN A 7 31.62 19.11 -5.18
CA ASN A 7 30.93 19.97 -4.22
C ASN A 7 29.97 19.11 -3.38
N PRO A 8 29.91 19.26 -2.04
CA PRO A 8 29.02 18.47 -1.20
C PRO A 8 27.53 18.66 -1.53
N SER A 9 27.14 19.75 -2.22
CA SER A 9 25.79 19.96 -2.73
C SER A 9 25.46 19.15 -4.00
N GLU A 10 26.46 18.70 -4.77
CA GLU A 10 26.24 17.83 -5.94
C GLU A 10 26.04 16.37 -5.52
N LYS A 11 26.72 15.91 -4.45
CA LYS A 11 26.50 14.57 -3.87
C LYS A 11 25.08 14.33 -3.36
N ALA A 12 24.35 15.40 -3.00
CA ALA A 12 22.98 15.30 -2.48
C ALA A 12 21.92 14.96 -3.56
N ASN A 13 22.29 14.97 -4.84
CA ASN A 13 21.36 14.76 -5.96
C ASN A 13 21.62 13.47 -6.74
N GLU A 14 22.60 12.65 -6.35
CA GLU A 14 22.83 11.37 -7.03
C GLU A 14 21.72 10.37 -6.69
N PRO A 15 21.12 9.71 -7.70
CA PRO A 15 20.09 8.72 -7.47
C PRO A 15 20.66 7.51 -6.72
N ILE A 16 19.93 7.07 -5.70
CA ILE A 16 20.33 5.91 -4.88
C ILE A 16 19.67 4.65 -5.43
N PHE A 17 20.50 3.70 -5.87
CA PHE A 17 20.07 2.43 -6.47
C PHE A 17 20.06 1.31 -5.44
N ILE A 18 18.92 0.64 -5.30
CA ILE A 18 18.74 -0.47 -4.36
C ILE A 18 18.15 -1.66 -5.10
N TRP A 19 18.88 -2.78 -5.11
CA TRP A 19 18.35 -4.06 -5.54
C TRP A 19 17.89 -4.87 -4.34
N VAL A 20 16.61 -5.22 -4.31
CA VAL A 20 15.98 -5.89 -3.18
C VAL A 20 15.43 -7.24 -3.60
N GLN A 21 16.00 -8.29 -3.03
CA GLN A 21 15.36 -9.59 -2.96
C GLN A 21 14.83 -9.77 -1.55
N TYR A 22 13.51 -9.80 -1.41
CA TYR A 22 12.85 -9.76 -0.11
C TYR A 22 12.96 -11.08 0.66
N LYS A 23 13.20 -10.98 1.96
CA LYS A 23 12.98 -12.07 2.92
C LYS A 23 11.53 -11.96 3.45
N GLU A 24 10.90 -13.10 3.72
CA GLU A 24 9.50 -13.16 4.20
C GLU A 24 9.29 -12.29 5.45
N GLU A 25 10.24 -12.36 6.39
CA GLU A 25 10.23 -11.62 7.65
C GLU A 25 10.25 -10.10 7.45
N GLU A 26 11.01 -9.58 6.48
CA GLU A 26 11.14 -8.15 6.21
C GLU A 26 9.82 -7.53 5.79
N ILE A 27 9.11 -8.21 4.88
CA ILE A 27 7.81 -7.78 4.40
C ILE A 27 6.78 -7.87 5.51
N ASN A 28 6.71 -9.01 6.19
CA ASN A 28 5.73 -9.22 7.26
C ASN A 28 5.91 -8.22 8.41
N ASN A 29 7.15 -8.00 8.86
CA ASN A 29 7.48 -7.02 9.90
C ASN A 29 7.20 -5.59 9.42
N GLY A 30 7.61 -5.23 8.19
CA GLY A 30 7.38 -3.90 7.65
C GLY A 30 5.90 -3.54 7.56
N TYR A 31 5.08 -4.46 7.03
CA TYR A 31 3.62 -4.30 6.99
C TYR A 31 3.01 -4.23 8.38
N TRP A 32 3.47 -5.05 9.33
CA TRP A 32 2.99 -5.02 10.70
C TRP A 32 3.26 -3.68 11.38
N GLN A 33 4.47 -3.10 11.22
CA GLN A 33 4.80 -1.80 11.82
C GLN A 33 3.93 -0.67 11.24
N VAL A 34 3.70 -0.66 9.92
CA VAL A 34 2.80 0.31 9.30
C VAL A 34 1.37 0.14 9.80
N TYR A 35 0.89 -1.11 9.90
CA TYR A 35 -0.45 -1.40 10.40
C TYR A 35 -0.62 -0.96 11.86
N LYS A 36 0.40 -1.22 12.69
CA LYS A 36 0.46 -0.83 14.10
C LYS A 36 0.32 0.68 14.29
N GLU A 37 0.87 1.48 13.39
CA GLU A 37 0.80 2.94 13.45
C GLU A 37 -0.50 3.51 12.86
N LEU A 38 -0.95 2.99 11.71
CA LEU A 38 -2.07 3.60 10.97
C LEU A 38 -3.45 3.12 11.40
N GLN A 39 -3.62 1.84 11.73
CA GLN A 39 -4.96 1.26 11.94
C GLN A 39 -5.15 0.57 13.29
N LEU A 40 -4.10 -0.02 13.85
CA LEU A 40 -4.23 -0.81 15.08
C LEU A 40 -4.84 -0.01 16.25
N PRO A 41 -4.44 1.25 16.55
CA PRO A 41 -4.98 1.97 17.70
C PRO A 41 -6.48 2.19 17.56
N HIS A 42 -6.94 2.58 16.37
CA HIS A 42 -8.36 2.78 16.09
C HIS A 42 -9.14 1.47 16.20
N ARG A 43 -8.63 0.37 15.63
CA ARG A 43 -9.28 -0.95 15.70
C ARG A 43 -9.37 -1.47 17.13
N LEU A 44 -8.29 -1.36 17.90
CA LEU A 44 -8.26 -1.79 19.30
C LEU A 44 -9.18 -0.92 20.16
N PHE A 45 -9.19 0.39 19.96
CA PHE A 45 -10.11 1.30 20.66
C PHE A 45 -11.58 1.01 20.33
N SER A 46 -11.92 0.82 19.06
CA SER A 46 -13.30 0.46 18.67
C SER A 46 -13.74 -0.86 19.30
N MET A 47 -12.85 -1.86 19.34
CA MET A 47 -13.15 -3.15 19.97
C MET A 47 -13.28 -3.03 21.48
N PHE A 48 -12.43 -2.23 22.14
CA PHE A 48 -12.57 -1.90 23.55
C PHE A 48 -13.91 -1.22 23.83
N ALA A 49 -14.25 -0.15 23.09
CA ALA A 49 -15.49 0.59 23.29
C ALA A 49 -16.73 -0.27 23.08
N LEU A 50 -16.72 -1.14 22.05
CA LEU A 50 -17.81 -2.08 21.79
C LEU A 50 -17.97 -3.09 22.93
N SER A 51 -16.90 -3.79 23.29
CA SER A 51 -16.93 -4.80 24.35
C SER A 51 -17.22 -4.19 25.72
N PHE A 52 -16.70 -2.99 26.02
CA PHE A 52 -17.02 -2.21 27.21
C PHE A 52 -18.51 -1.88 27.26
N SER A 53 -19.07 -1.36 26.17
CA SER A 53 -20.48 -0.98 26.13
C SER A 53 -21.41 -2.19 26.33
N VAL A 54 -21.07 -3.33 25.74
CA VAL A 54 -21.84 -4.58 25.90
C VAL A 54 -21.71 -5.11 27.34
N ALA A 55 -20.49 -5.22 27.86
CA ALA A 55 -20.25 -5.77 29.19
C ALA A 55 -20.79 -4.86 30.31
N MET A 56 -20.56 -3.55 30.22
CA MET A 56 -21.07 -2.59 31.19
C MET A 56 -22.59 -2.41 31.06
N GLY A 57 -23.12 -2.42 29.84
CA GLY A 57 -24.56 -2.41 29.59
C GLY A 57 -25.25 -3.60 30.24
N TYR A 58 -24.66 -4.80 30.16
CA TYR A 58 -25.14 -5.98 30.87
C TYR A 58 -25.17 -5.79 32.39
N VAL A 59 -24.07 -5.30 32.98
CA VAL A 59 -24.01 -5.06 34.44
C VAL A 59 -25.05 -4.03 34.88
N LEU A 60 -25.32 -3.01 34.07
CA LEU A 60 -26.27 -1.95 34.41
C LEU A 60 -27.74 -2.34 34.16
N LEU A 61 -28.01 -3.17 33.16
CA LEU A 61 -29.38 -3.48 32.71
C LEU A 61 -29.89 -4.87 33.15
N SER A 62 -29.02 -5.77 33.61
CA SER A 62 -29.45 -7.09 34.05
C SER A 62 -30.32 -6.98 35.32
N PRO A 63 -31.54 -7.55 35.32
CA PRO A 63 -32.45 -7.50 36.47
C PRO A 63 -31.95 -8.32 37.66
N GLU A 64 -31.04 -9.25 37.43
CA GLU A 64 -30.34 -10.01 38.48
C GLU A 64 -29.05 -9.30 38.92
N SER A 65 -28.68 -8.21 38.25
CA SER A 65 -27.52 -7.44 38.66
C SER A 65 -27.80 -6.79 40.01
N PRO A 66 -26.90 -6.93 40.99
CA PRO A 66 -27.02 -6.18 42.24
C PRO A 66 -26.98 -4.66 42.02
N VAL A 67 -26.53 -4.23 40.85
CA VAL A 67 -26.51 -2.83 40.41
C VAL A 67 -27.89 -2.33 39.98
N SER A 68 -28.78 -3.19 39.50
CA SER A 68 -30.15 -2.79 39.10
C SER A 68 -31.01 -2.33 40.28
N SER A 69 -30.71 -2.82 41.49
CA SER A 69 -31.31 -2.40 42.76
C SER A 69 -30.59 -1.24 43.46
N ALA A 70 -29.39 -0.88 42.99
CA ALA A 70 -28.60 0.20 43.55
C ALA A 70 -29.13 1.54 43.02
N ASN A 71 -29.84 2.28 43.86
CA ASN A 71 -30.49 3.53 43.47
C ASN A 71 -29.49 4.70 43.39
N THR A 72 -28.26 4.51 43.89
CA THR A 72 -27.21 5.54 43.92
C THR A 72 -25.86 5.02 43.47
N PHE A 73 -25.07 5.89 42.84
CA PHE A 73 -23.69 5.61 42.43
C PHE A 73 -22.79 5.16 43.60
N SER A 74 -23.08 5.62 44.83
CA SER A 74 -22.37 5.20 46.04
C SER A 74 -22.59 3.72 46.39
N GLU A 75 -23.75 3.15 46.07
CA GLU A 75 -24.06 1.74 46.30
C GLU A 75 -23.34 0.83 45.29
N LEU A 76 -23.21 1.29 44.03
CA LEU A 76 -22.37 0.64 43.01
C LEU A 76 -20.91 0.47 43.44
N MET A 77 -20.38 1.47 44.16
CA MET A 77 -18.98 1.51 44.59
C MET A 77 -18.70 0.69 45.85
N GLN A 78 -19.69 -0.03 46.37
CA GLN A 78 -19.47 -0.96 47.48
C GLN A 78 -18.50 -2.08 47.08
N ALA A 79 -17.64 -2.48 48.02
CA ALA A 79 -16.56 -3.43 47.77
C ALA A 79 -17.03 -4.79 47.20
N GLN A 80 -18.28 -5.18 47.47
CA GLN A 80 -18.89 -6.40 46.96
C GLN A 80 -19.16 -6.38 45.44
N TYR A 81 -19.39 -5.21 44.84
CA TYR A 81 -19.72 -5.08 43.41
C TYR A 81 -18.54 -4.62 42.56
N LEU A 82 -17.51 -4.07 43.20
CA LEU A 82 -16.30 -3.57 42.56
C LEU A 82 -15.61 -4.63 41.66
N PRO A 83 -15.48 -5.93 42.04
CA PRO A 83 -14.88 -6.93 41.16
C PRO A 83 -15.65 -7.12 39.85
N GLY A 84 -16.99 -7.17 39.90
CA GLY A 84 -17.83 -7.33 38.72
C GLY A 84 -17.75 -6.14 37.76
N ILE A 85 -17.74 -4.92 38.31
CA ILE A 85 -17.55 -3.68 37.55
C ILE A 85 -16.17 -3.63 36.91
N LEU A 86 -15.11 -4.04 37.61
CA LEU A 86 -13.75 -4.10 37.06
C LEU A 86 -13.61 -5.15 35.96
N ILE A 87 -14.24 -6.31 36.12
CA ILE A 87 -14.27 -7.35 35.08
C ILE A 87 -15.01 -6.85 33.84
N ALA A 88 -16.19 -6.26 34.00
CA ALA A 88 -16.98 -5.75 32.87
C ALA A 88 -16.32 -4.52 32.21
N GLY A 89 -15.72 -3.64 33.00
CA GLY A 89 -15.13 -2.39 32.51
C GLY A 89 -13.72 -2.54 31.94
N VAL A 90 -12.92 -3.48 32.43
CA VAL A 90 -11.50 -3.61 32.04
C VAL A 90 -11.16 -5.04 31.61
N GLY A 91 -11.63 -6.05 32.34
CA GLY A 91 -11.31 -7.45 32.07
C GLY A 91 -11.78 -7.95 30.70
N ILE A 92 -13.09 -7.90 30.45
CA ILE A 92 -13.69 -8.35 29.18
C ILE A 92 -13.16 -7.50 28.01
N PRO A 93 -13.16 -6.16 28.09
CA PRO A 93 -12.66 -5.36 26.98
C PRO A 93 -11.16 -5.57 26.70
N GLY A 94 -10.34 -5.71 27.75
CA GLY A 94 -8.92 -5.99 27.64
C GLY A 94 -8.63 -7.35 26.99
N THR A 95 -9.37 -8.40 27.37
CA THR A 95 -9.22 -9.73 26.74
C THR A 95 -9.67 -9.72 25.27
N CYS A 96 -10.77 -9.06 24.94
CA CYS A 96 -11.19 -8.87 23.54
C CYS A 96 -10.15 -8.10 22.73
N MET A 97 -9.58 -7.02 23.26
CA MET A 97 -8.48 -6.28 22.61
C MET A 97 -7.27 -7.19 22.38
N ALA A 98 -6.87 -7.99 23.37
CA ALA A 98 -5.73 -8.90 23.26
C ALA A 98 -5.95 -9.96 22.17
N MET A 99 -7.14 -10.57 22.12
CA MET A 99 -7.48 -11.53 21.07
C MET A 99 -7.46 -10.89 19.67
N VAL A 100 -8.05 -9.69 19.53
CA VAL A 100 -8.04 -8.95 18.25
C VAL A 100 -6.62 -8.57 17.85
N PHE A 101 -5.78 -8.14 18.80
CA PHE A 101 -4.37 -7.85 18.55
C PHE A 101 -3.63 -9.08 18.00
N LEU A 102 -3.78 -10.24 18.66
CA LEU A 102 -3.15 -11.49 18.23
C LEU A 102 -3.64 -11.92 16.84
N LEU A 103 -4.95 -11.83 16.59
CA LEU A 103 -5.54 -12.16 15.29
C LEU A 103 -4.99 -11.24 14.18
N LEU A 104 -4.95 -9.93 14.41
CA LEU A 104 -4.46 -8.95 13.43
C LEU A 104 -2.97 -9.13 13.16
N ARG A 105 -2.18 -9.43 14.20
CA ARG A 105 -0.76 -9.77 14.05
C ARG A 105 -0.60 -11.02 13.17
N HIS A 106 -1.30 -12.10 13.49
CA HIS A 106 -1.25 -13.33 12.70
C HIS A 106 -1.66 -13.10 11.23
N LEU A 107 -2.66 -12.26 10.98
CA LEU A 107 -3.08 -11.92 9.62
C LEU A 107 -2.01 -11.14 8.84
N SER A 108 -1.21 -10.32 9.54
CA SER A 108 -0.10 -9.55 8.98
C SER A 108 1.15 -10.40 8.69
N GLU A 109 1.37 -11.46 9.46
CA GLU A 109 2.46 -12.43 9.24
C GLU A 109 2.29 -13.25 7.95
N GLY A 110 1.13 -13.15 7.28
CA GLY A 110 0.89 -13.75 5.96
C GLY A 110 1.04 -12.78 4.79
N CYS A 111 1.54 -11.56 4.99
CA CYS A 111 1.57 -10.51 3.95
C CYS A 111 2.46 -10.86 2.78
N PHE A 112 3.65 -11.43 3.02
CA PHE A 112 4.58 -11.86 1.97
C PHE A 112 3.91 -12.86 1.01
N ARG A 113 3.39 -13.96 1.56
CA ARG A 113 2.74 -15.04 0.77
C ARG A 113 1.53 -14.57 -0.03
N LYS A 114 0.80 -13.57 0.48
CA LYS A 114 -0.38 -12.99 -0.18
C LYS A 114 -0.01 -12.04 -1.32
N ARG A 115 1.25 -11.61 -1.43
CA ARG A 115 1.71 -10.56 -2.34
C ARG A 115 2.82 -11.09 -3.25
N PRO A 116 2.45 -11.64 -4.42
CA PRO A 116 3.41 -12.25 -5.34
C PRO A 116 4.53 -11.31 -5.79
N ASN A 117 4.30 -9.99 -5.81
CA ASN A 117 5.31 -9.02 -6.20
C ASN A 117 6.62 -9.19 -5.39
N PHE A 118 6.52 -9.48 -4.09
CA PHE A 118 7.70 -9.61 -3.21
C PHE A 118 8.46 -10.92 -3.38
N HIS A 119 7.92 -11.88 -4.13
CA HIS A 119 8.63 -13.13 -4.43
C HIS A 119 9.70 -12.93 -5.51
N PHE A 120 9.70 -11.77 -6.19
CA PHE A 120 10.66 -11.43 -7.23
C PHE A 120 11.57 -10.29 -6.78
N PRO A 121 12.81 -10.25 -7.30
CA PRO A 121 13.68 -9.09 -7.09
C PRO A 121 13.04 -7.80 -7.62
N MET A 122 13.22 -6.72 -6.87
CA MET A 122 12.80 -5.36 -7.25
C MET A 122 13.99 -4.43 -7.22
N MET A 123 13.99 -3.44 -8.11
CA MET A 123 14.94 -2.34 -8.09
C MET A 123 14.22 -1.05 -7.69
N TYR A 124 14.83 -0.31 -6.79
CA TYR A 124 14.39 1.00 -6.36
C TYR A 124 15.43 2.03 -6.76
N VAL A 125 14.96 3.14 -7.32
CA VAL A 125 15.80 4.32 -7.58
C VAL A 125 15.19 5.48 -6.81
N LEU A 126 15.91 5.98 -5.81
CA LEU A 126 15.45 7.07 -4.98
C LEU A 126 15.97 8.39 -5.52
N TYR A 127 15.04 9.28 -5.81
CA TYR A 127 15.28 10.65 -6.26
C TYR A 127 14.85 11.64 -5.18
N PRO A 128 15.36 12.87 -5.19
CA PRO A 128 14.83 13.93 -4.32
C PRO A 128 13.32 14.18 -4.50
N THR A 129 12.81 13.96 -5.72
CA THR A 129 11.40 14.19 -6.10
C THR A 129 10.47 13.01 -5.84
N GLY A 130 10.98 11.78 -5.76
CA GLY A 130 10.18 10.59 -5.48
C GLY A 130 10.99 9.30 -5.49
N ILE A 131 10.29 8.16 -5.57
CA ILE A 131 10.89 6.85 -5.76
C ILE A 131 10.42 6.20 -7.06
N GLN A 132 11.36 5.74 -7.88
CA GLN A 132 11.07 4.86 -9.01
C GLN A 132 11.17 3.42 -8.53
N VAL A 133 10.17 2.62 -8.86
CA VAL A 133 10.11 1.20 -8.56
C VAL A 133 10.11 0.44 -9.86
N GLN A 134 11.06 -0.47 -10.03
CA GLN A 134 11.14 -1.40 -11.13
C GLN A 134 10.92 -2.82 -10.60
N PHE A 135 9.89 -3.48 -11.11
CA PHE A 135 9.58 -4.88 -10.88
C PHE A 135 9.93 -5.67 -12.14
N ALA A 136 9.95 -7.01 -12.07
CA ALA A 136 10.10 -7.91 -13.23
C ALA A 136 9.09 -7.64 -14.37
N THR A 137 8.12 -6.80 -14.06
CA THR A 137 6.85 -6.67 -14.71
C THR A 137 6.64 -5.17 -15.03
N GLY A 138 7.60 -4.26 -14.87
CA GLY A 138 7.42 -2.86 -15.28
C GLY A 138 8.09 -1.84 -14.37
N THR A 139 7.91 -0.56 -14.68
CA THR A 139 8.52 0.57 -13.97
C THR A 139 7.46 1.61 -13.63
N GLY A 140 7.58 2.24 -12.46
CA GLY A 140 6.66 3.30 -12.05
C GLY A 140 7.34 4.31 -11.16
N MET A 141 7.03 5.59 -11.38
CA MET A 141 7.50 6.70 -10.55
C MET A 141 6.42 7.12 -9.55
N ILE A 142 6.79 7.21 -8.27
CA ILE A 142 5.89 7.57 -7.16
C ILE A 142 6.44 8.82 -6.48
N ASP A 143 5.67 9.90 -6.50
CA ASP A 143 5.97 11.14 -5.77
C ASP A 143 5.90 10.90 -4.26
N TRP A 144 6.84 11.46 -3.49
CA TRP A 144 6.87 11.39 -2.04
C TRP A 144 5.54 11.81 -1.36
N ARG A 145 4.80 12.73 -1.98
CA ARG A 145 3.47 13.20 -1.50
C ARG A 145 2.41 12.12 -1.48
N GLN A 146 2.60 11.03 -2.23
CA GLN A 146 1.66 9.90 -2.27
C GLN A 146 1.80 8.97 -1.05
N PHE A 147 2.87 9.13 -0.25
CA PHE A 147 3.04 8.37 0.99
C PHE A 147 2.40 9.09 2.16
N SER A 148 1.44 8.42 2.79
CA SER A 148 0.76 8.88 4.01
C SER A 148 1.65 8.80 5.25
N LEU A 149 2.60 7.85 5.27
CA LEU A 149 3.47 7.55 6.38
C LEU A 149 4.80 6.98 5.89
N VAL A 150 5.90 7.45 6.46
CA VAL A 150 7.23 6.86 6.29
C VAL A 150 7.74 6.44 7.66
N LEU A 151 8.04 5.15 7.82
CA LEU A 151 8.57 4.60 9.06
C LEU A 151 10.01 4.15 8.85
N GLU A 152 10.91 4.59 9.71
CA GLU A 152 12.23 3.99 9.85
C GLU A 152 12.22 3.01 11.02
N THR A 153 12.58 1.76 10.75
CA THR A 153 12.86 0.73 11.76
C THR A 153 14.36 0.49 11.86
N ARG A 154 14.79 -0.40 12.77
CA ARG A 154 16.19 -0.82 12.86
C ARG A 154 16.69 -1.45 11.55
N GLU A 155 15.83 -2.21 10.86
CA GLU A 155 16.22 -3.05 9.73
C GLU A 155 15.75 -2.54 8.37
N SER A 156 14.80 -1.60 8.32
CA SER A 156 14.19 -1.16 7.06
C SER A 156 13.57 0.23 7.11
N PHE A 157 13.37 0.84 5.94
CA PHE A 157 12.44 1.95 5.76
C PHE A 157 11.13 1.44 5.16
N CYS A 158 9.99 1.79 5.73
CA CYS A 158 8.67 1.42 5.23
C CYS A 158 7.95 2.67 4.70
N LEU A 159 7.71 2.72 3.40
CA LEU A 159 6.99 3.80 2.71
C LEU A 159 5.55 3.36 2.48
N ALA A 160 4.58 4.03 3.10
CA ALA A 160 3.19 3.59 3.09
C ALA A 160 2.23 4.65 2.55
N SER A 161 1.56 4.36 1.44
CA SER A 161 0.42 5.15 0.96
C SER A 161 -0.85 4.83 1.74
N ASN A 162 -1.01 3.57 2.15
CA ASN A 162 -2.03 3.09 3.08
C ASN A 162 -1.55 1.76 3.71
N VAL A 163 -2.34 1.15 4.61
CA VAL A 163 -1.95 -0.12 5.26
C VAL A 163 -1.77 -1.32 4.32
N ASN A 164 -2.34 -1.24 3.11
CA ASN A 164 -2.22 -2.26 2.10
C ASN A 164 -1.09 -1.95 1.10
N ASP A 165 -0.65 -0.71 0.97
CA ASP A 165 0.35 -0.34 -0.03
C ASP A 165 1.58 0.18 0.69
N VAL A 166 2.48 -0.76 0.99
CA VAL A 166 3.70 -0.55 1.76
C VAL A 166 4.88 -1.06 0.94
N PHE A 167 5.83 -0.17 0.68
CA PHE A 167 7.14 -0.52 0.13
C PHE A 167 8.12 -0.62 1.29
N VAL A 168 8.76 -1.77 1.42
CA VAL A 168 9.78 -2.00 2.46
C VAL A 168 11.14 -1.90 1.78
N LEU A 169 12.03 -1.07 2.28
CA LEU A 169 13.40 -0.92 1.81
C LEU A 169 14.34 -1.48 2.90
N PRO A 170 14.79 -2.74 2.81
CA PRO A 170 15.67 -3.32 3.81
C PRO A 170 17.03 -2.62 3.83
N LYS A 171 17.49 -2.20 5.01
CA LYS A 171 18.75 -1.50 5.21
C LYS A 171 19.98 -2.33 4.85
N ARG A 172 19.88 -3.67 4.86
CA ARG A 172 20.93 -4.55 4.36
C ARG A 172 21.18 -4.42 2.86
N CYS A 173 20.23 -3.94 2.07
CA CYS A 173 20.40 -3.84 0.61
C CYS A 173 21.18 -2.58 0.19
N PHE A 174 21.55 -1.73 1.14
CA PHE A 174 22.38 -0.55 0.92
C PHE A 174 23.87 -0.91 0.97
N ALA A 175 24.73 -0.08 0.41
CA ALA A 175 26.17 -0.28 0.34
C ALA A 175 26.82 -0.02 1.69
N SER A 176 26.31 0.96 2.43
CA SER A 176 26.94 1.46 3.64
C SER A 176 25.96 2.21 4.54
N ALA A 177 26.40 2.49 5.77
CA ALA A 177 25.69 3.37 6.68
C ALA A 177 25.52 4.79 6.12
N GLN A 178 26.47 5.29 5.33
CA GLN A 178 26.38 6.60 4.69
C GLN A 178 25.24 6.67 3.67
N GLU A 179 25.02 5.60 2.89
CA GLU A 179 23.90 5.54 1.93
C GLU A 179 22.54 5.47 2.67
N VAL A 180 22.49 4.76 3.81
CA VAL A 180 21.32 4.75 4.70
C VAL A 180 21.04 6.14 5.28
N ASP A 181 22.09 6.88 5.67
CA ASP A 181 21.98 8.24 6.19
C ASP A 181 21.50 9.21 5.11
N ALA A 182 22.03 9.11 3.88
CA ALA A 182 21.59 9.90 2.74
C ALA A 182 20.11 9.65 2.40
N VAL A 183 19.67 8.39 2.37
CA VAL A 183 18.23 8.07 2.19
C VAL A 183 17.40 8.62 3.33
N ARG A 184 17.88 8.54 4.58
CA ARG A 184 17.17 9.11 5.71
C ARG A 184 16.98 10.62 5.55
N GLU A 185 18.00 11.34 5.09
CA GLU A 185 17.91 12.78 4.82
C GLU A 185 16.86 13.09 3.74
N ILE A 186 16.87 12.36 2.62
CA ILE A 186 15.87 12.49 1.55
C ILE A 186 14.45 12.25 2.11
N LEU A 187 14.24 11.16 2.84
CA LEU A 187 12.93 10.81 3.37
C LEU A 187 12.44 11.79 4.45
N THR A 188 13.36 12.34 5.24
CA THR A 188 13.03 13.35 6.27
C THR A 188 12.68 14.68 5.63
N ALA A 189 13.38 15.07 4.56
CA ALA A 189 13.11 16.32 3.83
C ALA A 189 11.83 16.24 3.01
N SER A 190 11.55 15.10 2.37
CA SER A 190 10.48 14.98 1.39
C SER A 190 9.16 14.45 1.94
N SER A 191 9.14 13.76 3.08
CA SER A 191 7.92 13.18 3.66
C SER A 191 7.32 14.04 4.78
N ARG A 192 6.00 14.19 4.77
CA ARG A 192 5.28 14.96 5.81
C ARG A 192 5.20 14.23 7.15
N ASN A 193 5.21 12.90 7.13
CA ASN A 193 4.96 12.03 8.28
C ASN A 193 6.09 10.99 8.41
N PHE A 194 7.31 11.45 8.65
CA PHE A 194 8.44 10.59 8.98
C PHE A 194 8.42 10.23 10.47
N LYS A 195 8.48 8.94 10.81
CA LYS A 195 8.64 8.47 12.20
C LYS A 195 9.74 7.42 12.32
N LYS A 196 10.48 7.46 13.42
CA LYS A 196 11.47 6.44 13.79
C LYS A 196 10.90 5.53 14.87
N ILE A 197 10.95 4.22 14.67
CA ILE A 197 10.44 3.21 15.61
C ILE A 197 11.57 2.26 16.02
N GLY A 198 11.94 2.29 17.30
CA GLY A 198 13.00 1.47 17.88
C GLY A 198 14.04 2.26 18.65
N ARG A 199 15.05 1.55 19.16
CA ARG A 199 16.29 2.10 19.70
C ARG A 199 17.41 1.70 18.75
N ASP A 200 18.42 2.55 18.61
CA ASP A 200 19.64 2.32 17.81
C ASP A 200 19.43 2.17 16.30
N PHE A 201 19.53 3.29 15.57
CA PHE A 201 19.39 3.37 14.12
C PHE A 201 20.74 3.47 13.37
N ASN A 202 21.86 3.51 14.11
CA ASN A 202 23.18 3.88 13.60
C ASN A 202 23.90 2.76 12.83
N GLY A 203 23.18 1.79 12.27
CA GLY A 203 23.73 0.80 11.33
C GLY A 203 24.76 -0.19 11.88
N ALA A 204 25.21 -0.05 13.14
CA ALA A 204 26.34 -0.79 13.70
C ALA A 204 26.18 -2.33 13.67
N ASP A 205 24.93 -2.83 13.64
CA ASP A 205 24.64 -4.27 13.59
C ASP A 205 24.10 -4.74 12.23
N ILE A 206 24.08 -3.89 11.19
CA ILE A 206 23.52 -4.24 9.89
C ILE A 206 24.63 -4.84 9.03
N THR A 207 24.46 -6.11 8.63
CA THR A 207 25.29 -6.72 7.60
C THR A 207 24.80 -6.24 6.23
N TYR A 208 25.60 -5.43 5.54
CA TYR A 208 25.29 -4.92 4.21
C TYR A 208 25.57 -5.99 3.14
N GLU A 209 24.57 -6.25 2.30
CA GLU A 209 24.52 -7.29 1.26
C GLU A 209 24.21 -6.68 -0.12
N LYS A 210 24.64 -5.44 -0.40
CA LYS A 210 24.35 -4.81 -1.69
C LYS A 210 24.89 -5.69 -2.82
N LYS A 211 23.99 -6.24 -3.63
CA LYS A 211 24.36 -6.99 -4.83
C LYS A 211 24.88 -5.99 -5.87
N ALA A 212 26.05 -6.26 -6.43
CA ALA A 212 26.58 -5.49 -7.55
C ALA A 212 25.60 -5.62 -8.72
N ILE A 213 25.03 -4.50 -9.15
CA ILE A 213 24.19 -4.41 -10.34
C ILE A 213 25.11 -3.96 -11.46
N SER A 214 25.42 -4.84 -12.42
CA SER A 214 26.39 -4.56 -13.48
C SER A 214 25.92 -3.47 -14.46
N SER A 215 24.61 -3.27 -14.62
CA SER A 215 24.04 -2.15 -15.38
C SER A 215 22.54 -2.01 -15.11
N VAL A 216 22.02 -0.79 -15.19
CA VAL A 216 20.58 -0.49 -15.13
C VAL A 216 20.14 0.16 -16.42
N MET A 217 19.02 -0.30 -16.99
CA MET A 217 18.38 0.35 -18.13
C MET A 217 17.37 1.37 -17.63
N ILE A 218 17.59 2.67 -17.90
CA ILE A 218 16.64 3.75 -17.62
C ILE A 218 16.30 4.40 -18.96
N ASP A 219 15.02 4.43 -19.33
CA ASP A 219 14.52 5.07 -20.56
C ASP A 219 15.21 4.61 -21.88
N GLY A 220 15.69 3.36 -21.91
CA GLY A 220 16.36 2.80 -23.08
C GLY A 220 17.87 3.04 -23.12
N GLU A 221 18.41 3.81 -22.19
CA GLU A 221 19.85 4.02 -22.01
C GLU A 221 20.40 3.10 -20.92
N GLN A 222 21.56 2.49 -21.20
CA GLN A 222 22.26 1.64 -20.26
C GLN A 222 23.16 2.52 -19.38
N TYR A 223 22.82 2.63 -18.09
CA TYR A 223 23.64 3.30 -17.09
C TYR A 223 24.61 2.28 -16.49
N PRO A 224 25.93 2.39 -16.74
CA PRO A 224 26.92 1.61 -16.01
C PRO A 224 26.96 2.12 -14.58
N ILE A 225 26.71 1.23 -13.61
CA ILE A 225 26.96 1.54 -12.20
C ILE A 225 28.45 1.29 -11.98
N PRO A 226 29.24 2.28 -11.50
CA PRO A 226 30.64 2.05 -11.20
C PRO A 226 30.77 0.93 -10.17
N ASP A 227 31.58 -0.08 -10.48
CA ASP A 227 31.97 -1.12 -9.52
C ASP A 227 32.60 -0.43 -8.30
N MET A 228 31.86 -0.33 -7.19
CA MET A 228 32.47 -0.01 -5.91
C MET A 228 33.04 -1.30 -5.35
N GLU A 229 34.37 -1.43 -5.41
CA GLU A 229 35.09 -2.45 -4.66
C GLU A 229 34.68 -2.39 -3.18
N PRO A 230 34.43 -3.54 -2.53
CA PRO A 230 34.14 -3.57 -1.09
C PRO A 230 35.34 -2.96 -0.33
N PRO A 231 35.10 -2.11 0.70
CA PRO A 231 36.20 -1.48 1.42
C PRO A 231 37.09 -2.55 2.05
N GLY A 232 38.35 -2.57 1.63
CA GLY A 232 39.38 -3.44 2.17
C GLY A 232 39.48 -3.30 3.68
N SER A 233 39.51 -4.45 4.36
CA SER A 233 39.84 -4.54 5.78
C SER A 233 41.32 -4.21 5.99
N THR A 234 41.63 -2.94 6.23
CA THR A 234 42.98 -2.54 6.66
C THR A 234 42.93 -2.09 8.12
N ILE A 235 43.32 -3.00 8.99
CA ILE A 235 43.74 -2.69 10.36
C ILE A 235 45.16 -2.13 10.24
N GLU A 236 45.36 -0.84 10.49
CA GLU A 236 46.69 -0.36 10.87
C GLU A 236 46.63 0.84 11.83
N THR A 237 47.47 0.73 12.85
CA THR A 237 47.49 1.45 14.11
C THR A 237 48.35 2.71 14.00
N ALA A 238 47.84 3.83 14.53
CA ALA A 238 48.53 4.97 15.15
C ALA A 238 49.76 5.64 14.47
N ILE A 239 49.72 6.98 14.38
CA ILE A 239 50.57 7.95 15.12
C ILE A 239 50.41 9.36 14.50
N LEU A 240 50.09 10.36 15.33
CA LEU A 240 50.23 11.81 15.05
C LEU A 240 51.72 12.22 15.26
N PRO A 241 52.28 13.26 14.61
CA PRO A 241 51.86 14.65 14.88
C PRO A 241 51.99 15.69 13.73
N THR A 242 51.26 16.79 13.92
CA THR A 242 51.31 18.14 13.29
C THR A 242 52.65 18.89 13.55
N PRO A 243 52.87 20.19 13.16
CA PRO A 243 52.31 21.08 12.11
C PRO A 243 53.40 21.95 11.39
N LEU A 244 52.97 22.99 10.62
CA LEU A 244 53.65 24.27 10.21
C LEU A 244 53.72 24.46 8.68
N VAL A 245 53.60 25.64 8.04
CA VAL A 245 53.06 26.99 8.33
C VAL A 245 53.23 27.83 7.02
N ILE A 246 52.51 28.95 6.90
CA ILE A 246 52.80 30.18 6.10
C ILE A 246 52.31 30.36 4.63
N GLU A 247 51.36 31.31 4.55
CA GLU A 247 51.23 32.52 3.70
C GLU A 247 51.13 32.50 2.17
N GLY A 248 50.21 33.34 1.67
CA GLY A 248 50.36 34.02 0.37
C GLY A 248 49.07 34.31 -0.39
N ARG A 249 48.31 35.35 0.02
CA ARG A 249 47.39 36.11 -0.87
C ARG A 249 48.23 36.89 -1.92
N PRO A 250 47.70 37.44 -3.05
CA PRO A 250 46.42 38.15 -3.14
C PRO A 250 45.59 37.98 -4.45
N SER A 251 44.31 38.34 -4.38
CA SER A 251 43.45 38.75 -5.50
C SER A 251 43.91 40.10 -6.09
N PRO A 252 43.44 40.57 -7.27
CA PRO A 252 42.18 41.35 -7.26
C PRO A 252 41.36 41.41 -8.59
N SER A 253 40.19 42.06 -8.43
CA SER A 253 39.41 42.89 -9.37
C SER A 253 38.69 42.22 -10.55
N ASN A 254 37.35 42.21 -10.61
CA ASN A 254 36.37 43.30 -10.84
C ASN A 254 36.38 43.90 -12.26
N ILE A 255 35.21 43.83 -12.93
CA ILE A 255 34.53 44.73 -13.91
C ILE A 255 33.37 43.86 -14.47
N ARG A 256 32.05 44.04 -14.28
CA ARG A 256 31.07 45.16 -14.18
C ARG A 256 30.68 45.80 -15.52
N SER A 257 29.51 45.43 -16.04
CA SER A 257 28.52 46.27 -16.80
C SER A 257 27.40 45.36 -17.35
N ASN A 258 26.14 45.49 -16.90
CA ASN A 258 25.06 46.35 -17.46
C ASN A 258 24.80 46.07 -18.95
N SER A 259 23.59 45.87 -19.49
CA SER A 259 22.27 46.50 -19.33
C SER A 259 21.23 45.65 -20.10
N ASN A 260 20.05 45.29 -19.59
CA ASN A 260 18.78 46.05 -19.50
C ASN A 260 17.91 46.10 -20.79
N ASP A 261 16.61 45.90 -20.54
CA ASP A 261 15.39 46.28 -21.29
C ASP A 261 14.89 45.33 -22.40
N ASN A 262 13.72 44.66 -22.30
CA ASN A 262 12.30 45.01 -22.05
C ASN A 262 11.49 45.42 -23.30
N ASN A 263 10.23 44.96 -23.27
CA ASN A 263 9.03 45.28 -24.09
C ASN A 263 8.76 44.41 -25.32
N SER A 264 7.70 43.59 -25.40
CA SER A 264 6.23 43.76 -25.20
C SER A 264 5.49 44.08 -26.52
N ILE A 265 4.63 43.13 -26.95
CA ILE A 265 3.19 43.28 -27.27
C ILE A 265 2.91 43.57 -28.76
N ASP A 266 2.22 42.67 -29.47
CA ASP A 266 0.83 42.92 -29.86
C ASP A 266 0.14 41.75 -30.59
N SER A 267 -1.17 41.71 -30.38
CA SER A 267 -2.16 40.77 -30.89
C SER A 267 -2.99 41.39 -32.02
N SER A 268 -3.45 40.60 -33.00
CA SER A 268 -4.89 40.46 -33.37
C SER A 268 -5.16 39.78 -34.74
N SER A 269 -6.07 38.80 -34.67
CA SER A 269 -7.15 38.42 -35.61
C SER A 269 -6.95 38.30 -37.13
N ALA A 270 -7.28 37.13 -37.70
CA ALA A 270 -8.50 36.94 -38.50
C ALA A 270 -8.68 35.45 -38.90
N SER A 271 -9.93 35.03 -38.93
CA SER A 271 -10.51 33.72 -39.21
C SER A 271 -10.55 33.34 -40.69
N ALA A 272 -10.33 32.06 -41.02
CA ALA A 272 -11.19 31.18 -41.83
C ALA A 272 -10.41 29.95 -42.36
N GLU A 273 -11.18 28.89 -42.63
CA GLU A 273 -10.88 27.71 -43.45
C GLU A 273 -10.35 26.44 -42.78
N ILE A 274 -11.21 25.43 -42.92
CA ILE A 274 -11.08 24.02 -42.60
C ILE A 274 -10.13 23.42 -43.64
N GLU A 275 -8.94 23.01 -43.21
CA GLU A 275 -8.06 22.20 -44.05
C GLU A 275 -7.44 21.05 -43.26
N LYS A 276 -7.47 19.88 -43.88
CA LYS A 276 -7.11 18.56 -43.35
C LYS A 276 -5.72 18.55 -42.73
N LEU A 277 -5.62 18.42 -41.40
CA LEU A 277 -4.39 17.93 -40.76
C LEU A 277 -4.52 16.43 -40.49
N SER A 278 -4.01 15.65 -41.45
CA SER A 278 -3.52 14.30 -41.20
C SER A 278 -2.44 14.36 -40.13
N TYR A 279 -2.74 13.88 -38.93
CA TYR A 279 -1.70 13.60 -37.95
C TYR A 279 -0.80 12.47 -38.49
N PRO A 280 0.53 12.59 -38.40
CA PRO A 280 1.39 11.49 -38.80
C PRO A 280 1.14 10.33 -37.83
N VAL A 281 0.75 9.19 -38.41
CA VAL A 281 0.88 7.88 -37.76
C VAL A 281 2.34 7.78 -37.32
N SER A 282 2.57 7.76 -36.01
CA SER A 282 3.86 7.41 -35.43
C SER A 282 4.14 5.94 -35.77
N GLN A 283 4.78 5.74 -36.92
CA GLN A 283 5.26 4.44 -37.35
C GLN A 283 6.43 4.00 -36.45
N SER A 284 6.23 2.80 -35.91
CA SER A 284 7.23 1.76 -35.62
C SER A 284 8.36 2.08 -34.63
N PHE A 285 8.19 1.61 -33.40
CA PHE A 285 9.17 0.68 -32.83
C PHE A 285 8.67 -0.75 -33.13
N GLU A 286 9.02 -1.27 -34.31
CA GLU A 286 8.96 -2.70 -34.57
C GLU A 286 10.15 -3.35 -33.86
N SER A 287 9.94 -3.79 -32.63
CA SER A 287 10.76 -4.85 -32.04
C SER A 287 10.09 -6.19 -32.30
N SER A 288 10.89 -7.08 -32.86
CA SER A 288 10.62 -8.47 -33.25
C SER A 288 9.73 -9.27 -32.28
N LEU A 289 8.74 -9.97 -32.87
CA LEU A 289 7.80 -10.95 -32.30
C LEU A 289 6.67 -10.40 -31.38
N LYS A 290 5.66 -9.73 -31.98
CA LYS A 290 4.35 -9.53 -31.32
C LYS A 290 3.58 -10.86 -31.22
N THR A 291 3.88 -11.68 -30.23
CA THR A 291 3.05 -12.83 -29.82
C THR A 291 2.02 -12.39 -28.76
N GLY A 292 1.20 -11.40 -29.10
CA GLY A 292 0.21 -10.85 -28.17
C GLY A 292 -0.83 -9.94 -28.83
N LEU A 293 -1.93 -9.73 -28.12
CA LEU A 293 -3.04 -8.87 -28.52
C LEU A 293 -2.98 -7.56 -27.75
N GLU A 294 -2.93 -6.44 -28.47
CA GLU A 294 -2.93 -5.09 -27.90
C GLU A 294 -4.32 -4.48 -28.06
N VAL A 295 -4.85 -3.94 -26.97
CA VAL A 295 -6.23 -3.48 -26.86
C VAL A 295 -6.27 -2.11 -26.20
N GLU A 296 -6.71 -1.10 -26.94
CA GLU A 296 -6.93 0.24 -26.39
C GLU A 296 -8.34 0.37 -25.83
N VAL A 297 -8.42 0.80 -24.57
CA VAL A 297 -9.65 0.93 -23.80
C VAL A 297 -9.81 2.39 -23.39
N LEU A 298 -10.76 3.05 -24.04
CA LEU A 298 -11.36 4.28 -23.55
C LEU A 298 -12.69 3.90 -22.90
N TYR A 299 -12.78 4.01 -21.57
CA TYR A 299 -13.99 3.66 -20.83
C TYR A 299 -15.14 4.62 -21.16
N LEU A 300 -16.31 4.08 -21.45
CA LEU A 300 -17.55 4.85 -21.55
C LEU A 300 -18.14 5.05 -20.15
N SER A 301 -18.90 6.14 -20.00
CA SER A 301 -19.59 6.47 -18.75
C SER A 301 -20.43 5.29 -18.26
N GLY A 302 -20.20 4.86 -17.02
CA GLY A 302 -20.95 3.78 -16.38
C GLY A 302 -20.39 2.37 -16.57
N GLU A 303 -19.45 2.10 -17.48
CA GLU A 303 -18.86 0.75 -17.65
C GLU A 303 -18.14 0.28 -16.38
N ILE A 304 -17.31 1.17 -15.81
CA ILE A 304 -16.62 0.91 -14.54
C ILE A 304 -17.64 0.77 -13.40
N GLY A 305 -18.70 1.58 -13.41
CA GLY A 305 -19.78 1.50 -12.43
C GLY A 305 -20.50 0.16 -12.45
N GLN A 306 -20.81 -0.39 -13.62
CA GLN A 306 -21.41 -1.72 -13.77
C GLN A 306 -20.47 -2.82 -13.27
N ALA A 307 -19.18 -2.76 -13.62
CA ALA A 307 -18.18 -3.70 -13.13
C ALA A 307 -18.06 -3.69 -11.60
N GLU A 308 -17.97 -2.49 -11.00
CA GLU A 308 -17.91 -2.32 -9.54
C GLU A 308 -19.19 -2.79 -8.85
N ASN A 309 -20.35 -2.65 -9.49
CA ASN A 309 -21.63 -3.17 -8.98
C ASN A 309 -21.60 -4.70 -8.87
N ILE A 310 -21.22 -5.39 -9.96
CA ILE A 310 -21.08 -6.86 -9.98
C ILE A 310 -20.07 -7.32 -8.93
N TYR A 311 -18.92 -6.64 -8.86
CA TYR A 311 -17.86 -6.93 -7.90
C TYR A 311 -18.29 -6.73 -6.45
N PHE A 312 -19.06 -5.68 -6.16
CA PHE A 312 -19.58 -5.42 -4.83
C PHE A 312 -20.48 -6.56 -4.34
N PHE A 313 -21.52 -6.92 -5.10
CA PHE A 313 -22.49 -7.92 -4.67
C PHE A 313 -21.89 -9.32 -4.59
N ARG A 314 -20.99 -9.70 -5.52
CA ARG A 314 -20.42 -11.06 -5.54
C ARG A 314 -19.28 -11.26 -4.55
N LYS A 315 -18.49 -10.22 -4.23
CA LYS A 315 -17.27 -10.38 -3.41
C LYS A 315 -17.26 -9.51 -2.16
N ARG A 316 -17.42 -8.18 -2.27
CA ARG A 316 -17.31 -7.28 -1.11
C ARG A 316 -18.44 -7.48 -0.11
N LEU A 317 -19.68 -7.61 -0.57
CA LEU A 317 -20.85 -7.83 0.28
C LEU A 317 -20.75 -9.15 1.03
N VAL A 318 -20.41 -10.23 0.31
CA VAL A 318 -20.20 -11.57 0.91
C VAL A 318 -19.09 -11.52 1.96
N LEU A 319 -17.96 -10.88 1.66
CA LEU A 319 -16.86 -10.75 2.61
C LEU A 319 -17.27 -9.96 3.86
N LEU A 320 -18.03 -8.88 3.69
CA LEU A 320 -18.59 -8.11 4.79
C LEU A 320 -19.55 -8.97 5.62
N GLY A 321 -20.44 -9.73 4.97
CA GLY A 321 -21.35 -10.67 5.64
C GLY A 321 -20.61 -11.70 6.48
N ILE A 322 -19.54 -12.29 5.95
CA ILE A 322 -18.68 -13.22 6.71
C ILE A 322 -18.09 -12.55 7.96
N ILE A 323 -17.65 -11.29 7.87
CA ILE A 323 -17.12 -10.55 9.04
C ILE A 323 -18.21 -10.37 10.10
N TYR A 324 -19.42 -9.97 9.72
CA TYR A 324 -20.52 -9.77 10.66
C TYR A 324 -21.02 -11.08 11.28
N ILE A 325 -21.09 -12.16 10.50
CA ILE A 325 -21.39 -13.51 11.01
C ILE A 325 -20.31 -13.96 12.00
N THR A 326 -19.03 -13.74 11.66
CA THR A 326 -17.92 -14.11 12.54
C THR A 326 -17.96 -13.30 13.85
N LEU A 327 -18.30 -12.01 13.78
CA LEU A 327 -18.48 -11.17 14.96
C LEU A 327 -19.68 -11.63 15.81
N ALA A 328 -20.78 -11.98 15.15
CA ALA A 328 -21.96 -12.55 15.81
C ALA A 328 -21.60 -13.85 16.54
N LEU A 329 -20.81 -14.74 15.93
CA LEU A 329 -20.43 -16.02 16.55
C LEU A 329 -19.36 -15.88 17.65
N LEU A 330 -18.40 -14.97 17.49
CA LEU A 330 -17.31 -14.77 18.46
C LEU A 330 -17.82 -14.27 19.81
N MET A 331 -18.84 -13.42 19.81
CA MET A 331 -19.39 -12.83 21.03
C MET A 331 -19.93 -13.90 22.02
N PRO A 332 -20.88 -14.77 21.66
CA PRO A 332 -21.40 -15.80 22.55
C PRO A 332 -20.34 -16.85 22.91
N ILE A 333 -19.42 -17.19 22.00
CA ILE A 333 -18.31 -18.10 22.32
C ILE A 333 -17.42 -17.53 23.41
N ASN A 334 -17.11 -16.23 23.35
CA ASN A 334 -16.34 -15.56 24.40
C ASN A 334 -17.12 -15.54 25.72
N PHE A 335 -18.41 -15.23 25.70
CA PHE A 335 -19.22 -15.24 26.94
C PHE A 335 -19.40 -16.64 27.53
N LEU A 336 -19.57 -17.68 26.71
CA LEU A 336 -19.58 -19.07 27.14
C LEU A 336 -18.25 -19.47 27.77
N ALA A 337 -17.13 -19.12 27.15
CA ALA A 337 -15.80 -19.40 27.68
C ALA A 337 -15.56 -18.67 29.01
N LEU A 338 -15.95 -17.40 29.11
CA LEU A 338 -15.85 -16.61 30.35
C LEU A 338 -16.79 -17.16 31.44
N GLY A 339 -18.04 -17.49 31.10
CA GLY A 339 -19.00 -18.07 32.04
C GLY A 339 -18.53 -19.40 32.63
N TYR A 340 -17.89 -20.24 31.80
CA TYR A 340 -17.32 -21.51 32.22
C TYR A 340 -16.05 -21.34 33.08
N VAL A 341 -15.13 -20.47 32.67
CA VAL A 341 -13.88 -20.22 33.42
C VAL A 341 -14.14 -19.61 34.80
N TRP A 342 -15.18 -18.77 34.92
CA TRP A 342 -15.51 -18.10 36.18
C TRP A 342 -16.65 -18.77 36.97
N ASN A 343 -17.12 -19.94 36.53
CA ASN A 343 -18.18 -20.71 37.21
C ASN A 343 -19.46 -19.87 37.45
N LEU A 344 -19.88 -19.10 36.45
CA LEU A 344 -21.06 -18.23 36.46
C LEU A 344 -22.07 -18.66 35.36
N PRO A 345 -22.75 -19.81 35.53
CA PRO A 345 -23.67 -20.35 34.52
C PRO A 345 -24.87 -19.42 34.27
N GLN A 346 -25.37 -18.74 35.31
CA GLN A 346 -26.49 -17.80 35.23
C GLN A 346 -26.19 -16.61 34.30
N ALA A 347 -24.98 -16.06 34.37
CA ALA A 347 -24.56 -14.98 33.48
C ALA A 347 -24.49 -15.42 32.01
N THR A 348 -24.27 -16.72 31.77
CA THR A 348 -24.22 -17.28 30.41
C THR A 348 -25.62 -17.38 29.80
N GLU A 349 -26.61 -17.80 30.59
CA GLU A 349 -28.01 -17.89 30.16
C GLU A 349 -28.58 -16.51 29.79
N VAL A 350 -28.38 -15.49 30.64
CA VAL A 350 -28.87 -14.13 30.36
C VAL A 350 -28.18 -13.54 29.13
N VAL A 351 -26.89 -13.82 28.91
CA VAL A 351 -26.20 -13.37 27.69
C VAL A 351 -26.75 -14.07 26.45
N LEU A 352 -27.10 -15.35 26.52
CA LEU A 352 -27.75 -16.05 25.41
C LEU A 352 -29.14 -15.48 25.10
N ASP A 353 -29.89 -15.05 26.11
CA ASP A 353 -31.18 -14.36 25.92
C ASP A 353 -31.01 -12.96 25.28
N LEU A 354 -29.98 -12.21 25.70
CA LEU A 354 -29.63 -10.92 25.11
C LEU A 354 -28.95 -11.06 23.73
N TYR A 355 -28.37 -12.22 23.43
CA TYR A 355 -27.67 -12.49 22.17
C TYR A 355 -28.63 -12.39 20.99
N GLN A 356 -29.88 -12.84 21.14
CA GLN A 356 -30.89 -12.67 20.10
C GLN A 356 -31.09 -11.19 19.73
N HIS A 357 -31.14 -10.31 20.72
CA HIS A 357 -31.27 -8.86 20.53
C HIS A 357 -30.01 -8.26 19.88
N PHE A 358 -28.83 -8.72 20.29
CA PHE A 358 -27.57 -8.32 19.67
C PHE A 358 -27.49 -8.71 18.19
N VAL A 359 -27.89 -9.93 17.83
CA VAL A 359 -27.94 -10.39 16.44
C VAL A 359 -28.96 -9.57 15.65
N LEU A 360 -30.14 -9.29 16.22
CA LEU A 360 -31.14 -8.43 15.60
C LEU A 360 -30.63 -7.01 15.35
N LEU A 361 -29.79 -6.47 16.23
CA LEU A 361 -29.14 -5.16 16.07
C LEU A 361 -27.99 -5.18 15.05
N LEU A 362 -27.28 -6.30 14.90
CA LEU A 362 -26.21 -6.43 13.91
C LEU A 362 -26.73 -6.37 12.47
N VAL A 363 -27.95 -6.85 12.20
CA VAL A 363 -28.55 -6.85 10.86
C VAL A 363 -28.69 -5.43 10.28
N PRO A 364 -29.35 -4.45 10.93
CA PRO A 364 -29.45 -3.09 10.41
C PRO A 364 -28.07 -2.39 10.34
N ILE A 365 -27.15 -2.69 11.26
CA ILE A 365 -25.77 -2.15 11.19
C ILE A 365 -25.04 -2.69 9.96
N TYR A 366 -25.15 -4.00 9.68
CA TYR A 366 -24.59 -4.62 8.49
C TYR A 366 -25.17 -3.99 7.22
N ILE A 367 -26.50 -3.83 7.15
CA ILE A 367 -27.17 -3.20 6.02
C ILE A 367 -26.66 -1.75 5.84
N GLY A 368 -26.67 -0.94 6.89
CA GLY A 368 -26.18 0.45 6.84
C GLY A 368 -24.71 0.55 6.42
N HIS A 369 -23.85 -0.32 6.93
CA HIS A 369 -22.43 -0.37 6.54
C HIS A 369 -22.26 -0.80 5.08
N SER A 370 -23.04 -1.79 4.62
CA SER A 370 -23.02 -2.22 3.22
C SER A 370 -23.45 -1.11 2.26
N VAL A 371 -24.52 -0.37 2.59
CA VAL A 371 -25.01 0.78 1.82
C VAL A 371 -23.97 1.91 1.81
N SER A 372 -23.36 2.21 2.96
CA SER A 372 -22.31 3.22 3.06
C SER A 372 -21.10 2.88 2.18
N ILE A 373 -20.63 1.63 2.21
CA ILE A 373 -19.52 1.18 1.36
C ILE A 373 -19.92 1.28 -0.12
N TYR A 374 -21.09 0.76 -0.48
CA TYR A 374 -21.59 0.80 -1.86
C TYR A 374 -21.66 2.24 -2.39
N TRP A 375 -22.26 3.14 -1.61
CA TRP A 375 -22.37 4.55 -1.97
C TRP A 375 -21.00 5.19 -2.18
N ASN A 376 -20.05 4.97 -1.27
CA ASN A 376 -18.70 5.50 -1.39
C ASN A 376 -17.97 4.98 -2.64
N ILE A 377 -18.16 3.71 -3.02
CA ILE A 377 -17.58 3.15 -4.24
C ILE A 377 -18.19 3.83 -5.46
N MET A 378 -19.52 3.93 -5.53
CA MET A 378 -20.23 4.53 -6.66
C MET A 378 -19.93 6.03 -6.82
N GLN A 379 -19.64 6.74 -5.73
CA GLN A 379 -19.18 8.14 -5.80
C GLN A 379 -17.77 8.24 -6.39
N ARG A 380 -16.86 7.33 -6.02
CA ARG A 380 -15.49 7.30 -6.57
C ARG A 380 -15.46 6.97 -8.05
N THR A 381 -16.30 6.04 -8.51
CA THR A 381 -16.37 5.70 -9.94
C THR A 381 -16.82 6.89 -10.77
N LYS A 382 -17.81 7.67 -10.30
CA LYS A 382 -18.26 8.90 -10.98
C LYS A 382 -17.16 9.93 -11.15
N VAL A 383 -16.30 10.09 -10.14
CA VAL A 383 -15.15 11.01 -10.20
C VAL A 383 -14.09 10.52 -11.19
N ASN A 384 -13.84 9.21 -11.24
CA ASN A 384 -12.87 8.62 -12.17
C ASN A 384 -13.37 8.63 -13.63
N ASP A 385 -14.67 8.41 -13.86
CA ASP A 385 -15.28 8.48 -15.19
C ASP A 385 -15.12 9.89 -15.79
N ALA A 386 -15.10 10.93 -14.96
CA ALA A 386 -14.84 12.31 -15.39
C ALA A 386 -13.38 12.58 -15.81
N ALA A 387 -12.44 11.70 -15.48
CA ALA A 387 -11.01 11.87 -15.73
C ALA A 387 -10.49 11.16 -17.02
N ALA A 388 -11.37 10.47 -17.76
CA ALA A 388 -11.18 9.87 -19.10
C ALA A 388 -9.71 9.63 -19.55
N GLN A 389 -9.01 8.73 -18.87
CA GLN A 389 -7.67 8.30 -19.26
C GLN A 389 -7.75 7.08 -20.19
N VAL A 390 -6.96 7.08 -21.28
CA VAL A 390 -6.84 5.91 -22.18
C VAL A 390 -5.96 4.86 -21.52
N PHE A 391 -6.46 3.61 -21.49
CA PHE A 391 -5.72 2.44 -21.04
C PHE A 391 -5.35 1.57 -22.23
N VAL A 392 -4.13 1.06 -22.29
CA VAL A 392 -3.73 0.07 -23.31
C VAL A 392 -3.38 -1.24 -22.63
N PHE A 393 -4.08 -2.30 -22.97
CA PHE A 393 -3.85 -3.64 -22.47
C PHE A 393 -3.09 -4.47 -23.51
N GLN A 394 -1.94 -5.01 -23.13
CA GLN A 394 -1.14 -5.91 -23.96
C GLN A 394 -1.23 -7.33 -23.39
N LEU A 395 -2.06 -8.17 -23.99
CA LEU A 395 -2.33 -9.54 -23.58
C LEU A 395 -1.37 -10.49 -24.32
N THR A 396 -0.35 -10.98 -23.63
CA THR A 396 0.67 -11.88 -24.19
C THR A 396 0.64 -13.25 -23.51
N GLU A 397 1.32 -14.25 -24.07
CA GLU A 397 1.44 -15.56 -23.40
C GLU A 397 2.20 -15.47 -22.06
N GLU A 398 3.02 -14.43 -21.86
CA GLU A 398 3.82 -14.22 -20.65
C GLU A 398 3.08 -13.41 -19.57
N GLY A 399 2.23 -12.45 -19.97
CA GLY A 399 1.51 -11.61 -19.02
C GLY A 399 0.56 -10.60 -19.66
N CYS A 400 0.11 -9.66 -18.83
CA CYS A 400 -0.79 -8.56 -19.19
C CYS A 400 -0.07 -7.22 -18.96
N GLY A 401 0.39 -6.58 -20.03
CA GLY A 401 0.80 -5.17 -20.02
C GLY A 401 -0.41 -4.26 -19.83
N VAL A 402 -0.30 -3.25 -18.97
CA VAL A 402 -1.28 -2.19 -18.76
C VAL A 402 -0.54 -0.87 -18.85
N ARG A 403 -0.90 -0.05 -19.83
CA ARG A 403 -0.41 1.32 -20.00
C ARG A 403 -1.51 2.31 -19.66
N ALA A 404 -1.19 3.35 -18.90
CA ALA A 404 -2.10 4.45 -18.61
C ALA A 404 -1.30 5.77 -18.66
N GLY A 405 -1.45 6.54 -19.74
CA GLY A 405 -0.56 7.66 -20.05
C GLY A 405 0.90 7.19 -20.15
N GLU A 406 1.81 7.83 -19.41
CA GLU A 406 3.24 7.49 -19.38
C GLU A 406 3.57 6.25 -18.51
N ARG A 407 2.61 5.74 -17.74
CA ARG A 407 2.84 4.61 -16.83
C ARG A 407 2.63 3.30 -17.55
N TYR A 408 3.58 2.36 -17.42
CA TYR A 408 3.49 1.03 -18.01
C TYR A 408 3.83 -0.07 -17.00
N VAL A 409 2.92 -1.02 -16.85
CA VAL A 409 3.05 -2.16 -15.93
C VAL A 409 2.58 -3.43 -16.63
N VAL A 410 3.50 -4.34 -16.90
CA VAL A 410 3.26 -5.77 -17.14
C VAL A 410 2.83 -6.45 -15.84
N LEU A 411 1.90 -7.38 -15.91
CA LEU A 411 1.44 -8.20 -14.79
C LEU A 411 1.43 -9.64 -15.25
N ALA A 412 2.27 -10.48 -14.67
CA ALA A 412 2.27 -11.89 -15.04
C ALA A 412 0.96 -12.56 -14.62
N TRP A 413 0.53 -13.59 -15.36
CA TRP A 413 -0.81 -14.16 -15.22
C TRP A 413 -1.15 -14.70 -13.83
N TRP A 414 -0.15 -15.20 -13.09
CA TRP A 414 -0.35 -15.69 -11.72
C TRP A 414 -0.71 -14.59 -10.70
N HIS A 415 -0.56 -13.31 -11.05
CA HIS A 415 -1.01 -12.20 -10.20
C HIS A 415 -2.54 -12.05 -10.20
N PHE A 416 -3.21 -12.55 -11.24
CA PHE A 416 -4.66 -12.52 -11.35
C PHE A 416 -5.24 -13.74 -10.65
N GLU A 417 -5.99 -13.48 -9.56
CA GLU A 417 -6.60 -14.55 -8.76
C GLU A 417 -7.81 -15.15 -9.48
N GLU A 418 -8.62 -14.29 -10.11
CA GLU A 418 -9.85 -14.65 -10.78
C GLU A 418 -10.07 -13.77 -12.01
N CYS A 419 -10.78 -14.30 -13.00
CA CYS A 419 -11.28 -13.55 -14.14
C CYS A 419 -12.78 -13.83 -14.27
N TRP A 420 -13.58 -12.78 -14.39
CA TRP A 420 -15.01 -12.88 -14.60
C TRP A 420 -15.36 -12.37 -15.99
N GLU A 421 -16.00 -13.20 -16.78
CA GLU A 421 -16.55 -12.84 -18.07
C GLU A 421 -18.03 -12.54 -17.90
N THR A 422 -18.48 -11.36 -18.35
CA THR A 422 -19.89 -11.03 -18.51
C THR A 422 -20.22 -10.88 -19.99
N ASP A 423 -21.49 -10.64 -20.32
CA ASP A 423 -21.89 -10.36 -21.71
C ASP A 423 -21.20 -9.12 -22.31
N GLU A 424 -20.86 -8.14 -21.46
CA GLU A 424 -20.31 -6.85 -21.90
C GLU A 424 -18.81 -6.68 -21.65
N GLN A 425 -18.19 -7.41 -20.71
CA GLN A 425 -16.83 -7.12 -20.26
C GLN A 425 -16.07 -8.33 -19.71
N LEU A 426 -14.75 -8.25 -19.78
CA LEU A 426 -13.80 -9.14 -19.11
C LEU A 426 -13.24 -8.42 -17.89
N MET A 427 -13.50 -8.95 -16.69
CA MET A 427 -13.09 -8.38 -15.41
C MET A 427 -11.94 -9.20 -14.82
N LEU A 428 -10.74 -8.61 -14.80
CA LEU A 428 -9.51 -9.23 -14.31
C LEU A 428 -9.26 -8.80 -12.86
N LEU A 429 -9.32 -9.76 -11.93
CA LEU A 429 -9.18 -9.51 -10.50
C LEU A 429 -7.75 -9.79 -10.03
N LEU A 430 -7.01 -8.73 -9.73
CA LEU A 430 -5.61 -8.76 -9.29
C LEU A 430 -5.50 -8.92 -7.76
N GLY A 431 -4.63 -9.83 -7.33
CA GLY A 431 -4.25 -10.04 -5.93
C GLY A 431 -5.26 -10.83 -5.09
N SER A 432 -4.86 -11.22 -3.87
CA SER A 432 -5.71 -12.03 -2.97
C SER A 432 -7.03 -11.32 -2.66
N ARG A 433 -8.16 -11.99 -2.90
CA ARG A 433 -9.53 -11.45 -2.84
C ARG A 433 -9.84 -10.37 -3.90
N GLY A 434 -9.07 -10.27 -4.98
CA GLY A 434 -9.32 -9.32 -6.08
C GLY A 434 -9.26 -7.86 -5.66
N ARG A 435 -8.17 -7.44 -5.00
CA ARG A 435 -8.02 -6.08 -4.44
C ARG A 435 -8.12 -4.98 -5.48
N THR A 436 -7.63 -5.25 -6.69
CA THR A 436 -7.71 -4.35 -7.84
C THR A 436 -8.41 -5.08 -8.97
N MET A 437 -9.24 -4.36 -9.71
CA MET A 437 -9.98 -4.89 -10.84
C MET A 437 -9.61 -4.10 -12.09
N PHE A 438 -9.21 -4.80 -13.15
CA PHE A 438 -9.13 -4.23 -14.48
C PHE A 438 -10.31 -4.71 -15.31
N VAL A 439 -10.84 -3.82 -16.14
CA VAL A 439 -12.04 -4.09 -16.92
C VAL A 439 -11.69 -3.90 -18.38
N ILE A 440 -11.93 -4.92 -19.21
CA ILE A 440 -11.76 -4.82 -20.66
C ILE A 440 -13.15 -5.02 -21.28
N PRO A 441 -13.85 -3.95 -21.69
CA PRO A 441 -15.16 -4.05 -22.31
C PRO A 441 -15.07 -4.83 -23.63
N LYS A 442 -15.95 -5.78 -23.90
CA LYS A 442 -15.90 -6.61 -25.12
C LYS A 442 -16.04 -5.81 -26.42
N ARG A 443 -16.64 -4.61 -26.36
CA ARG A 443 -16.78 -3.71 -27.52
C ARG A 443 -15.46 -3.16 -28.06
N VAL A 444 -14.38 -3.18 -27.29
CA VAL A 444 -13.08 -2.64 -27.71
C VAL A 444 -12.34 -3.59 -28.66
N PHE A 445 -12.76 -4.86 -28.71
CA PHE A 445 -12.22 -5.83 -29.66
C PHE A 445 -12.88 -5.57 -31.02
N LEU A 446 -12.08 -5.13 -31.99
CA LEU A 446 -12.53 -4.81 -33.34
C LEU A 446 -13.05 -6.04 -34.09
N ASP A 447 -12.52 -7.21 -33.75
CA ASP A 447 -12.78 -8.47 -34.42
C ASP A 447 -13.13 -9.60 -33.42
N ARG A 448 -13.94 -10.56 -33.89
CA ARG A 448 -14.31 -11.73 -33.09
C ARG A 448 -13.12 -12.63 -32.77
N LEU A 449 -12.08 -12.61 -33.60
CA LEU A 449 -10.87 -13.41 -33.37
C LEU A 449 -10.03 -12.85 -32.23
N GLY A 450 -9.84 -11.52 -32.16
CA GLY A 450 -9.21 -10.85 -31.03
C GLY A 450 -9.90 -11.15 -29.70
N LEU A 451 -11.24 -11.05 -29.65
CA LEU A 451 -12.00 -11.42 -28.46
C LEU A 451 -11.83 -12.89 -28.10
N ALA A 452 -11.93 -13.80 -29.08
CA ALA A 452 -11.76 -15.23 -28.85
C ALA A 452 -10.34 -15.57 -28.36
N TYR A 453 -9.31 -14.92 -28.90
CA TYR A 453 -7.93 -15.05 -28.44
C TYR A 453 -7.79 -14.60 -26.99
N ALA A 454 -8.30 -13.41 -26.63
CA ALA A 454 -8.26 -12.91 -25.27
C ALA A 454 -8.97 -13.86 -24.31
N THR A 455 -10.20 -14.28 -24.63
CA THR A 455 -10.97 -15.22 -23.81
C THR A 455 -10.24 -16.55 -23.62
N ASN A 456 -9.68 -17.14 -24.69
CA ASN A 456 -8.94 -18.40 -24.61
C ASN A 456 -7.66 -18.27 -23.76
N LEU A 457 -6.92 -17.17 -23.96
CA LEU A 457 -5.71 -16.87 -23.21
C LEU A 457 -6.02 -16.74 -21.71
N LEU A 458 -7.04 -15.96 -21.35
CA LEU A 458 -7.45 -15.77 -19.96
C LEU A 458 -7.95 -17.06 -19.31
N GLN A 459 -8.72 -17.88 -20.04
CA GLN A 459 -9.17 -19.19 -19.57
C GLN A 459 -8.00 -20.14 -19.28
N ARG A 460 -6.96 -20.14 -20.13
CA ARG A 460 -5.76 -20.96 -19.96
C ARG A 460 -4.86 -20.47 -18.84
N LYS A 461 -4.71 -19.15 -18.68
CA LYS A 461 -3.69 -18.54 -17.84
C LYS A 461 -4.17 -18.20 -16.43
N ILE A 462 -5.45 -17.91 -16.25
CA ILE A 462 -6.01 -17.52 -14.95
C ILE A 462 -6.72 -18.72 -14.32
N LYS A 463 -6.22 -19.16 -13.16
CA LYS A 463 -6.66 -20.39 -12.47
C LYS A 463 -8.17 -20.45 -12.21
N ARG A 464 -8.82 -19.31 -11.99
CA ARG A 464 -10.26 -19.22 -11.69
C ARG A 464 -10.97 -18.32 -12.69
N TYR A 465 -11.24 -18.86 -13.86
CA TYR A 465 -12.09 -18.23 -14.86
C TYR A 465 -13.57 -18.55 -14.57
N LYS A 466 -14.43 -17.53 -14.56
CA LYS A 466 -15.88 -17.67 -14.32
C LYS A 466 -16.66 -16.92 -15.39
N VAL A 467 -17.59 -17.60 -16.05
CA VAL A 467 -18.59 -16.96 -16.91
C VAL A 467 -19.78 -16.59 -16.03
N LEU A 468 -20.12 -15.31 -16.00
CA LEU A 468 -21.25 -14.76 -15.28
C LEU A 468 -22.39 -14.55 -16.29
N ALA A 469 -23.37 -15.45 -16.22
CA ALA A 469 -24.65 -15.31 -16.92
C ALA A 469 -25.54 -14.24 -16.28
#